data_AF-A0A380L0F0-F1
#
_entry.id   AF-A0A380L0F0-F1
#
_cell.length_a   1.000
_cell.length_b   1.000
_cell.length_c   1.000
_cell.angle_alpha   90.00
_cell.angle_beta   90.00
_cell.angle_gamma   90.00
#
_symmetry.space_group_name_H-M   'P 1'
#
loop_
_entity.id
_entity.type
_entity.pdbx_description
1 polymer ?
#
loop_
_entity_poly.entity_id
_entity_poly.type
_entity_poly.pdbx_seq_one_letter_code
_entity_poly.pdbx_strand_id
1 'polypeptide(L)'
;MVKYKLFPFRRSMFLIPILFLGMIYHAAIEHILFFDPKAPDLAKLDGAAIKQQYLRTMLSIQGSLFEYNFFQSFIFPILIVFAVFIYHFVKTRHLKYVIGKQRDYDRRLFSLKCQMGGLIVGLFTILLLVIIGIALVINRMEYPQLEMYFNPHSILRIFARGTWAYLLYYFLIKASALFVQTLFACYLVDYYVSFPKAALLYLFLLWGLAPILYSFLPVYLVPMSNLMITAYGGVSLWQVALTYLPFLLMYGVLKVRKSYEVD
;
A
#
# COMPACT_ATOMS: atom_id res chain seq x y z
N MET A 1 11.83 -22.29 -3.83
CA MET A 1 11.60 -21.07 -3.02
C MET A 1 12.96 -20.46 -2.68
N VAL A 2 13.15 -19.15 -2.89
CA VAL A 2 14.45 -18.51 -2.59
C VAL A 2 14.50 -18.27 -1.08
N LYS A 3 15.60 -18.68 -0.42
CA LYS A 3 15.72 -18.55 1.04
C LYS A 3 15.79 -17.06 1.42
N TYR A 4 14.97 -16.63 2.38
CA TYR A 4 14.97 -15.26 2.93
C TYR A 4 16.35 -14.79 3.42
N LYS A 5 17.25 -15.72 3.75
CA LYS A 5 18.65 -15.45 4.10
C LYS A 5 19.43 -14.72 3.00
N LEU A 6 18.98 -14.80 1.74
CA LEU A 6 19.61 -14.21 0.56
C LEU A 6 19.19 -12.75 0.32
N PHE A 7 18.28 -12.20 1.12
CA PHE A 7 17.80 -10.83 0.92
C PHE A 7 18.79 -9.83 1.53
N PRO A 8 19.18 -8.79 0.79
CA PRO A 8 19.96 -7.72 1.37
C PRO A 8 19.12 -6.97 2.42
N PHE A 9 19.76 -6.48 3.47
CA PHE A 9 19.15 -5.65 4.52
C PHE A 9 17.96 -6.29 5.29
N ARG A 10 17.91 -7.63 5.39
CA ARG A 10 16.84 -8.35 6.11
C ARG A 10 16.54 -7.85 7.53
N ARG A 11 17.55 -7.33 8.25
CA ARG A 11 17.38 -6.78 9.61
C ARG A 11 16.69 -5.42 9.59
N SER A 12 17.00 -4.59 8.60
CA SER A 12 16.44 -3.25 8.46
C SER A 12 14.98 -3.25 8.00
N MET A 13 14.51 -4.35 7.39
CA MET A 13 13.10 -4.50 7.00
C MET A 13 12.12 -4.40 8.17
N PHE A 14 12.52 -4.78 9.39
CA PHE A 14 11.68 -4.67 10.58
C PHE A 14 11.53 -3.24 11.08
N LEU A 15 12.46 -2.34 10.73
CA LEU A 15 12.38 -0.93 11.10
C LEU A 15 11.32 -0.18 10.29
N ILE A 16 11.05 -0.65 9.06
CA ILE A 16 10.09 -0.02 8.15
C ILE A 16 8.67 0.03 8.73
N PRO A 17 8.08 -1.09 9.20
CA PRO A 17 6.78 -1.04 9.87
C PRO A 17 6.75 -0.12 11.09
N ILE A 18 7.83 -0.08 11.87
CA ILE A 18 7.90 0.75 13.09
C ILE A 18 7.87 2.24 12.71
N LEU A 19 8.68 2.65 11.73
CA LEU A 19 8.67 4.02 11.23
C LEU A 19 7.30 4.41 10.68
N PHE A 20 6.67 3.51 9.92
CA PHE A 20 5.35 3.77 9.35
C PHE A 20 4.27 3.89 10.44
N LEU A 21 4.30 3.04 11.48
CA LEU A 21 3.42 3.20 12.64
C LEU A 21 3.66 4.53 13.36
N GLY A 22 4.93 4.96 13.48
CA GLY A 22 5.27 6.27 14.02
C GLY A 22 4.64 7.42 13.24
N MET A 23 4.59 7.33 11.90
CA MET A 23 3.91 8.32 11.04
C MET A 23 2.39 8.29 11.23
N ILE A 24 1.78 7.09 11.24
CA ILE A 24 0.33 6.94 11.42
C ILE A 24 -0.13 7.53 12.76
N TYR A 25 0.68 7.37 13.81
CA TYR A 25 0.36 7.82 15.15
C TYR A 25 1.07 9.11 15.56
N HIS A 26 1.67 9.86 14.62
CA HIS A 26 2.43 11.07 14.94
C HIS A 26 1.57 12.09 15.72
N ALA A 27 0.34 12.34 15.28
CA ALA A 27 -0.58 13.26 15.95
C ALA A 27 -0.94 12.80 17.37
N ALA A 28 -1.10 11.48 17.58
CA ALA A 28 -1.35 10.93 18.91
C ALA A 28 -0.13 11.08 19.83
N ILE A 29 1.08 10.90 19.29
CA ILE A 29 2.34 11.09 20.01
C ILE A 29 2.50 12.57 20.40
N GLU A 30 2.32 13.49 19.46
CA GLU A 30 2.37 14.94 19.70
C GLU A 30 1.32 15.36 20.73
N HIS A 31 0.09 14.86 20.62
CA HIS A 31 -0.98 15.15 21.57
C HIS A 31 -0.67 14.68 23.00
N ILE A 32 -0.04 13.51 23.16
CA ILE A 32 0.40 13.05 24.49
C ILE A 32 1.45 14.00 25.08
N LEU A 33 2.45 14.37 24.27
CA LEU A 33 3.61 15.13 24.69
C LEU A 33 3.32 16.62 24.95
N PHE A 34 2.48 17.25 24.13
CA PHE A 34 2.34 18.71 24.11
C PHE A 34 0.96 19.22 24.56
N PHE A 35 -0.05 18.35 24.73
CA PHE A 35 -1.36 18.82 25.20
C PHE A 35 -1.30 19.19 26.69
N ASP A 36 -1.55 20.47 26.98
CA ASP A 36 -1.67 21.02 28.33
C ASP A 36 -3.13 20.97 28.82
N PRO A 37 -3.48 20.07 29.76
CA PRO A 37 -4.81 19.99 30.33
C PRO A 37 -5.17 21.18 31.24
N LYS A 38 -4.21 22.05 31.59
CA LYS A 38 -4.40 23.22 32.45
C LYS A 38 -4.42 24.54 31.68
N ALA A 39 -4.54 24.48 30.35
CA ALA A 39 -4.61 25.68 29.52
C ALA A 39 -5.74 26.62 29.98
N PRO A 40 -5.56 27.95 29.92
CA PRO A 40 -6.56 28.93 30.39
C PRO A 40 -7.93 28.76 29.74
N ASP A 41 -7.95 28.34 28.48
CA ASP A 41 -9.17 28.10 27.70
C ASP A 41 -9.99 26.89 28.18
N LEU A 42 -9.34 25.98 28.91
CA LEU A 42 -9.93 24.78 29.50
C LEU A 42 -10.25 24.95 30.99
N ALA A 43 -10.04 26.12 31.59
CA ALA A 43 -10.15 26.33 33.04
C ALA A 43 -11.55 26.03 33.63
N LYS A 44 -12.60 25.99 32.80
CA LYS A 44 -13.97 25.64 33.19
C LYS A 44 -14.41 24.25 32.73
N LEU A 45 -13.53 23.49 32.07
CA LEU A 45 -13.78 22.17 31.51
C LEU A 45 -12.86 21.14 32.15
N ASP A 46 -13.24 19.86 32.07
CA ASP A 46 -12.34 18.77 32.45
C ASP A 46 -11.31 18.53 31.34
N GLY A 47 -10.23 19.32 31.36
CA GLY A 47 -9.15 19.25 30.38
C GLY A 47 -8.49 17.86 30.32
N ALA A 48 -8.51 17.07 31.39
CA ALA A 48 -7.97 15.72 31.41
C ALA A 48 -8.88 14.74 30.66
N ALA A 49 -10.20 14.81 30.87
CA ALA A 49 -11.17 14.03 30.12
C ALA A 49 -11.13 14.37 28.62
N ILE A 50 -11.00 15.66 28.28
CA ILE A 50 -10.85 16.13 26.90
C ILE A 50 -9.57 15.57 26.26
N LYS A 51 -8.42 15.65 26.97
CA LYS A 51 -7.15 15.05 26.50
C LYS A 51 -7.33 13.58 26.16
N GLN A 52 -7.97 12.82 27.03
CA GLN A 52 -8.20 11.39 26.84
C GLN A 52 -9.17 11.10 25.68
N GLN A 53 -10.23 11.89 25.52
CA GLN A 53 -11.19 11.72 24.45
C GLN A 53 -10.53 11.93 23.08
N TYR A 54 -9.78 13.01 22.89
CA TYR A 54 -9.04 13.25 21.64
C TYR A 54 -8.04 12.14 21.34
N LEU A 55 -7.29 11.70 22.35
CA LEU A 55 -6.33 10.61 22.19
C LEU A 55 -7.03 9.32 21.71
N ARG A 56 -8.17 8.97 22.32
CA ARG A 56 -8.96 7.79 21.92
C ARG A 56 -9.51 7.92 20.50
N THR A 57 -9.87 9.12 20.06
CA THR A 57 -10.32 9.38 18.68
C THR A 57 -9.18 9.23 17.68
N MET A 58 -7.99 9.77 17.99
CA MET A 58 -6.79 9.62 17.15
C MET A 58 -6.37 8.15 17.01
N LEU A 59 -6.49 7.38 18.08
CA LEU A 59 -6.17 5.94 18.12
C LEU A 59 -7.34 5.04 17.68
N SER A 60 -8.49 5.60 17.29
CA SER A 60 -9.63 4.83 16.80
C SER A 60 -9.33 4.16 15.47
N ILE A 61 -10.14 3.15 15.10
CA ILE A 61 -9.98 2.48 13.80
C ILE A 61 -10.13 3.45 12.63
N GLN A 62 -11.08 4.39 12.73
CA GLN A 62 -11.33 5.40 11.69
C GLN A 62 -10.15 6.36 11.56
N GLY A 63 -9.68 6.92 12.68
CA GLY A 63 -8.53 7.83 12.69
C GLY A 63 -7.26 7.16 12.16
N SER A 64 -6.95 5.97 12.67
CA SER A 64 -5.77 5.21 12.26
C SER A 64 -5.81 4.83 10.77
N LEU A 65 -6.96 4.40 10.24
CA LEU A 65 -7.10 4.06 8.82
C LEU A 65 -7.07 5.29 7.92
N PHE A 66 -7.54 6.45 8.38
CA PHE A 66 -7.41 7.71 7.65
C PHE A 66 -5.94 8.10 7.48
N GLU A 67 -5.17 8.16 8.57
CA GLU A 67 -3.74 8.48 8.54
C GLU A 67 -2.95 7.45 7.75
N TYR A 68 -3.23 6.16 7.96
CA TYR A 68 -2.67 5.10 7.14
C TYR A 68 -2.98 5.32 5.66
N ASN A 69 -4.21 5.70 5.31
CA ASN A 69 -4.61 5.88 3.92
C ASN A 69 -3.86 7.04 3.23
N PHE A 70 -3.51 8.06 4.00
CA PHE A 70 -2.72 9.19 3.53
C PHE A 70 -1.26 8.76 3.29
N PHE A 71 -0.59 8.23 4.32
CA PHE A 71 0.83 7.88 4.25
C PHE A 71 1.14 6.67 3.35
N GLN A 72 0.22 5.71 3.21
CA GLN A 72 0.42 4.54 2.32
C GLN A 72 0.76 4.97 0.89
N SER A 73 0.20 6.09 0.45
CA SER A 73 0.29 6.59 -0.93
C SER A 73 1.75 6.97 -1.27
N PHE A 74 2.53 7.38 -0.25
CA PHE A 74 3.94 7.72 -0.38
C PHE A 74 4.85 6.56 0.04
N ILE A 75 4.51 5.84 1.11
CA ILE A 75 5.42 4.83 1.66
C ILE A 75 5.45 3.57 0.79
N PHE A 76 4.29 3.04 0.34
CA PHE A 76 4.29 1.77 -0.40
C PHE A 76 4.99 1.82 -1.75
N PRO A 77 4.90 2.88 -2.58
CA PRO A 77 5.71 2.96 -3.79
C PRO A 77 7.21 2.84 -3.52
N ILE A 78 7.70 3.45 -2.43
CA ILE A 78 9.11 3.32 -2.00
C ILE A 78 9.42 1.88 -1.57
N LEU A 79 8.53 1.26 -0.79
CA LEU A 79 8.70 -0.13 -0.36
C LEU A 79 8.71 -1.11 -1.53
N ILE A 80 7.86 -0.87 -2.53
CA ILE A 80 7.82 -1.64 -3.77
C ILE A 80 9.14 -1.49 -4.51
N VAL A 81 9.67 -0.28 -4.66
CA VAL A 81 11.01 -0.05 -5.25
C VAL A 81 12.09 -0.81 -4.47
N PHE A 82 12.03 -0.84 -3.14
CA PHE A 82 12.97 -1.60 -2.33
C PHE A 82 12.85 -3.12 -2.54
N ALA A 83 11.63 -3.66 -2.60
CA ALA A 83 11.40 -5.07 -2.94
C ALA A 83 11.91 -5.39 -4.37
N VAL A 84 11.71 -4.48 -5.31
CA VAL A 84 12.18 -4.62 -6.69
C VAL A 84 13.71 -4.55 -6.78
N PHE A 85 14.37 -3.78 -5.92
CA PHE A 85 15.83 -3.81 -5.78
C PHE A 85 16.32 -5.19 -5.31
N ILE A 86 15.66 -5.78 -4.31
CA ILE A 86 15.97 -7.14 -3.83
C ILE A 86 15.77 -8.15 -4.95
N TYR A 87 14.67 -8.05 -5.68
CA TYR A 87 14.41 -8.86 -6.86
C TYR A 87 15.55 -8.77 -7.88
N HIS A 88 15.94 -7.55 -8.26
CA HIS A 88 17.03 -7.33 -9.21
C HIS A 88 18.35 -7.92 -8.71
N PHE A 89 18.68 -7.72 -7.43
CA PHE A 89 19.89 -8.24 -6.81
C PHE A 89 19.93 -9.78 -6.85
N VAL A 90 18.86 -10.44 -6.40
CA VAL A 90 18.75 -11.90 -6.37
C VAL A 90 18.72 -12.49 -7.78
N LYS A 91 17.99 -11.86 -8.71
CA LYS A 91 17.94 -12.25 -10.12
C LYS A 91 19.35 -12.27 -10.72
N THR A 92 20.08 -11.15 -10.59
CA THR A 92 21.37 -10.95 -11.24
C THR A 92 22.46 -11.78 -10.59
N ARG A 93 22.53 -11.84 -9.25
CA ARG A 93 23.65 -12.47 -8.52
C ARG A 93 23.44 -13.93 -8.16
N HIS A 94 22.20 -14.40 -8.00
CA HIS A 94 21.94 -15.79 -7.64
C HIS A 94 21.29 -16.58 -8.78
N LEU A 95 20.15 -16.13 -9.30
CA LEU A 95 19.41 -16.93 -10.29
C LEU A 95 20.18 -17.08 -11.61
N LYS A 96 20.79 -16.01 -12.13
CA LYS A 96 21.54 -16.05 -13.39
C LYS A 96 22.80 -16.93 -13.30
N TYR A 97 23.51 -16.90 -12.16
CA TYR A 97 24.77 -17.62 -11.99
C TYR A 97 24.59 -19.10 -11.59
N VAL A 98 23.55 -19.43 -10.83
CA VAL A 98 23.38 -20.80 -10.29
C VAL A 98 22.63 -21.74 -11.24
N ILE A 99 21.76 -21.20 -12.11
CA ILE A 99 20.79 -22.02 -12.85
C ILE A 99 21.04 -21.98 -14.37
N GLY A 100 21.71 -20.94 -14.89
CA GLY A 100 21.84 -20.72 -16.33
C GLY A 100 20.47 -20.51 -17.03
N LYS A 101 20.45 -20.53 -18.37
CA LYS A 101 19.22 -20.45 -19.20
C LYS A 101 18.51 -21.81 -19.32
N GLN A 102 18.34 -22.55 -18.22
CA GLN A 102 17.58 -23.82 -18.24
C GLN A 102 16.06 -23.57 -18.18
N ARG A 103 15.25 -24.56 -18.61
CA ARG A 103 13.76 -24.51 -18.63
C ARG A 103 13.11 -24.05 -17.31
N ASP A 104 13.79 -24.20 -16.17
CA ASP A 104 13.28 -23.81 -14.85
C ASP A 104 13.53 -22.34 -14.46
N TYR A 105 14.33 -21.60 -15.23
CA TYR A 105 14.68 -20.22 -14.93
C TYR A 105 13.44 -19.32 -14.84
N ASP A 106 12.56 -19.38 -15.85
CA ASP A 106 11.37 -18.53 -15.92
C ASP A 106 10.37 -18.82 -14.78
N ARG A 107 10.21 -20.09 -14.43
CA ARG A 107 9.38 -20.51 -13.29
C ARG A 107 9.92 -19.96 -11.97
N ARG A 108 11.24 -20.02 -11.76
CA ARG A 108 11.87 -19.47 -10.55
C ARG A 108 11.85 -17.95 -10.52
N LEU A 109 11.98 -17.30 -11.68
CA LEU A 109 11.87 -15.85 -11.81
C LEU A 109 10.45 -15.38 -11.44
N PHE A 110 9.41 -16.04 -11.98
CA PHE A 110 8.03 -15.77 -11.61
C PHE A 110 7.78 -16.00 -10.12
N SER A 111 8.26 -17.12 -9.57
CA SER A 111 8.18 -17.38 -8.13
C SER A 111 8.86 -16.29 -7.29
N LEU A 112 9.98 -15.72 -7.74
CA LEU A 112 10.65 -14.62 -7.05
C LEU A 112 9.81 -13.34 -7.08
N LYS A 113 9.15 -13.01 -8.21
CA LYS A 113 8.22 -11.88 -8.30
C LYS A 113 7.04 -12.04 -7.33
N CYS A 114 6.46 -13.24 -7.28
CA CYS A 114 5.39 -13.55 -6.32
C CYS A 114 5.86 -13.42 -4.87
N GLN A 115 7.10 -13.82 -4.56
CA GLN A 115 7.70 -13.64 -3.23
C GLN A 115 7.86 -12.15 -2.88
N MET A 116 8.22 -11.29 -3.85
CA MET A 116 8.28 -9.84 -3.60
C MET A 116 6.89 -9.26 -3.32
N GLY A 117 5.89 -9.62 -4.13
CA GLY A 117 4.51 -9.20 -3.89
C GLY A 117 4.01 -9.67 -2.53
N GLY A 118 4.29 -10.92 -2.17
CA GLY A 118 3.97 -11.50 -0.86
C GLY A 118 4.68 -10.78 0.29
N LEU A 119 5.91 -10.32 0.12
CA LEU A 119 6.63 -9.53 1.13
C LEU A 119 5.92 -8.20 1.41
N ILE A 120 5.54 -7.46 0.36
CA ILE A 120 4.84 -6.18 0.52
C ILE A 120 3.46 -6.37 1.14
N VAL A 121 2.70 -7.38 0.69
CA VAL A 121 1.40 -7.73 1.29
C VAL A 121 1.56 -8.18 2.73
N GLY A 122 2.61 -8.92 3.07
CA GLY A 122 2.92 -9.32 4.44
C GLY A 122 3.19 -8.13 5.35
N LEU A 123 3.99 -7.15 4.90
CA LEU A 123 4.22 -5.90 5.62
C LEU A 123 2.91 -5.13 5.85
N PHE A 124 2.08 -5.01 4.81
CA PHE A 124 0.74 -4.43 4.93
C PHE A 124 -0.11 -5.16 5.97
N THR A 125 -0.12 -6.48 5.93
CA THR A 125 -0.91 -7.31 6.86
C THR A 125 -0.48 -7.06 8.31
N ILE A 126 0.82 -7.02 8.58
CA ILE A 126 1.36 -6.73 9.91
C ILE A 126 0.90 -5.33 10.39
N LEU A 127 1.03 -4.31 9.54
CA LEU A 127 0.59 -2.94 9.87
C LEU A 127 -0.90 -2.89 10.19
N LEU A 128 -1.74 -3.52 9.35
CA LEU A 128 -3.18 -3.55 9.55
C LEU A 128 -3.55 -4.28 10.86
N LEU A 129 -2.89 -5.40 11.16
CA LEU A 129 -3.12 -6.13 12.41
C LEU A 129 -2.74 -5.28 13.64
N VAL A 130 -1.66 -4.52 13.58
CA VAL A 130 -1.28 -3.60 14.67
C VAL A 130 -2.32 -2.50 14.85
N ILE A 131 -2.79 -1.88 13.76
CA ILE A 131 -3.86 -0.86 13.80
C ILE A 131 -5.13 -1.43 14.45
N ILE A 132 -5.57 -2.62 14.02
CA ILE A 132 -6.75 -3.29 14.58
C ILE A 132 -6.52 -3.62 16.06
N GLY A 133 -5.34 -4.11 16.44
CA GLY A 133 -4.98 -4.42 17.82
C GLY A 133 -5.06 -3.19 18.73
N ILE A 134 -4.53 -2.05 18.29
CA ILE A 134 -4.59 -0.78 19.04
C ILE A 134 -6.04 -0.33 19.21
N ALA A 135 -6.85 -0.36 18.14
CA ALA A 135 -8.25 0.04 18.19
C ALA A 135 -9.10 -0.88 19.09
N LEU A 136 -8.78 -2.17 19.15
CA LEU A 136 -9.41 -3.14 20.07
C LEU A 136 -9.07 -2.83 21.53
N VAL A 137 -7.80 -2.60 21.85
CA VAL A 137 -7.35 -2.27 23.22
C VAL A 137 -8.04 -1.01 23.75
N ILE A 138 -8.30 -0.04 22.88
CA ILE A 138 -8.91 1.24 23.24
C ILE A 138 -10.45 1.20 23.15
N ASN A 139 -11.01 0.06 22.70
CA ASN A 139 -12.43 -0.16 22.49
C ASN A 139 -13.08 0.89 21.56
N ARG A 140 -12.40 1.21 20.44
CA ARG A 140 -12.84 2.19 19.42
C ARG A 140 -12.83 1.57 18.02
N MET A 141 -13.54 0.46 17.87
CA MET A 141 -13.72 -0.27 16.60
C MET A 141 -14.92 0.22 15.77
N GLU A 142 -15.69 1.16 16.27
CA GLU A 142 -16.80 1.74 15.54
C GLU A 142 -16.27 2.57 14.36
N TYR A 143 -16.72 2.22 13.15
CA TYR A 143 -16.45 3.00 11.95
C TYR A 143 -17.78 3.55 11.45
N PRO A 144 -18.15 4.79 11.79
CA PRO A 144 -19.42 5.38 11.39
C PRO A 144 -19.45 5.64 9.87
N GLN A 145 -20.66 5.69 9.31
CA GLN A 145 -20.91 6.12 7.92
C GLN A 145 -20.24 5.25 6.83
N LEU A 146 -20.05 3.95 7.08
CA LEU A 146 -19.51 3.01 6.09
C LEU A 146 -20.28 2.99 4.77
N GLU A 147 -21.59 3.28 4.80
CA GLU A 147 -22.42 3.33 3.60
C GLU A 147 -21.95 4.40 2.58
N MET A 148 -21.32 5.48 3.04
CA MET A 148 -20.81 6.55 2.16
C MET A 148 -19.62 6.11 1.31
N TYR A 149 -18.91 5.05 1.71
CA TYR A 149 -17.77 4.52 0.94
C TYR A 149 -18.20 3.74 -0.29
N PHE A 150 -19.44 3.27 -0.35
CA PHE A 150 -19.92 2.41 -1.41
C PHE A 150 -21.01 3.09 -2.22
N ASN A 151 -21.04 2.85 -3.53
CA ASN A 151 -22.16 3.29 -4.34
C ASN A 151 -23.46 2.59 -3.89
N PRO A 152 -24.60 3.29 -3.74
CA PRO A 152 -25.87 2.70 -3.28
C PRO A 152 -26.35 1.49 -4.08
N HIS A 153 -26.01 1.42 -5.38
CA HIS A 153 -26.39 0.33 -6.30
C HIS A 153 -25.29 -0.73 -6.47
N SER A 154 -24.20 -0.68 -5.70
CA SER A 154 -23.10 -1.64 -5.82
C SER A 154 -23.26 -2.84 -4.89
N ILE A 155 -22.87 -4.02 -5.39
CA ILE A 155 -22.72 -5.25 -4.60
C ILE A 155 -21.76 -5.05 -3.41
N LEU A 156 -20.79 -4.13 -3.53
CA LEU A 156 -19.85 -3.82 -2.45
C LEU A 156 -20.53 -3.30 -1.17
N ARG A 157 -21.78 -2.84 -1.24
CA ARG A 157 -22.55 -2.38 -0.07
C ARG A 157 -22.73 -3.45 1.00
N ILE A 158 -22.58 -4.74 0.65
CA ILE A 158 -22.57 -5.83 1.64
C ILE A 158 -21.47 -5.62 2.70
N PHE A 159 -20.33 -5.02 2.31
CA PHE A 159 -19.23 -4.71 3.23
C PHE A 159 -19.49 -3.49 4.13
N ALA A 160 -20.58 -2.74 3.91
CA ALA A 160 -20.99 -1.64 4.77
C ALA A 160 -21.72 -2.11 6.05
N ARG A 161 -22.07 -3.40 6.15
CA ARG A 161 -22.87 -3.97 7.25
C ARG A 161 -22.18 -3.94 8.62
N GLY A 162 -20.85 -3.76 8.66
CA GLY A 162 -20.10 -3.64 9.90
C GLY A 162 -18.61 -3.49 9.67
N THR A 163 -17.89 -3.02 10.69
CA THR A 163 -16.44 -2.73 10.60
C THR A 163 -15.64 -3.93 10.13
N TRP A 164 -15.93 -5.14 10.63
CA TRP A 164 -15.20 -6.35 10.22
C TRP A 164 -15.36 -6.68 8.73
N ALA A 165 -16.57 -6.54 8.20
CA ALA A 165 -16.82 -6.74 6.78
C ALA A 165 -16.07 -5.69 5.94
N TYR A 166 -16.08 -4.43 6.38
CA TYR A 166 -15.30 -3.37 5.75
C TYR A 166 -13.79 -3.64 5.80
N LEU A 167 -13.25 -4.10 6.94
CA LEU A 167 -11.83 -4.44 7.08
C LEU A 167 -11.41 -5.60 6.17
N LEU A 168 -12.30 -6.59 5.97
CA LEU A 168 -12.07 -7.66 5.00
C LEU A 168 -12.02 -7.11 3.57
N TYR A 169 -12.98 -6.27 3.18
CA TYR A 169 -12.96 -5.58 1.89
C TYR A 169 -11.67 -4.77 1.72
N TYR A 170 -11.33 -3.98 2.73
CA TYR A 170 -10.15 -3.14 2.76
C TYR A 170 -8.88 -3.97 2.55
N PHE A 171 -8.74 -5.08 3.28
CA PHE A 171 -7.63 -6.01 3.12
C PHE A 171 -7.55 -6.59 1.71
N LEU A 172 -8.66 -7.09 1.17
CA LEU A 172 -8.69 -7.73 -0.15
C LEU A 172 -8.29 -6.76 -1.26
N ILE A 173 -8.85 -5.54 -1.25
CA ILE A 173 -8.55 -4.53 -2.27
C ILE A 173 -7.09 -4.08 -2.19
N LYS A 174 -6.61 -3.77 -0.98
CA LYS A 174 -5.22 -3.30 -0.78
C LYS A 174 -4.19 -4.37 -1.07
N ALA A 175 -4.40 -5.58 -0.58
CA ALA A 175 -3.49 -6.69 -0.83
C ALA A 175 -3.37 -6.97 -2.33
N SER A 176 -4.49 -6.96 -3.06
CA SER A 176 -4.51 -7.12 -4.52
C SER A 176 -3.76 -5.99 -5.23
N ALA A 177 -4.02 -4.73 -4.86
CA ALA A 177 -3.36 -3.56 -5.42
C ALA A 177 -1.84 -3.61 -5.23
N LEU A 178 -1.38 -3.83 -3.99
CA LEU A 178 0.03 -3.92 -3.63
C LEU A 178 0.73 -5.09 -4.35
N PHE A 179 0.07 -6.25 -4.42
CA PHE A 179 0.61 -7.41 -5.11
C PHE A 179 0.81 -7.14 -6.60
N VAL A 180 -0.23 -6.64 -7.29
CA VAL A 180 -0.17 -6.37 -8.73
C VAL A 180 0.85 -5.28 -9.05
N GLN A 181 0.91 -4.20 -8.26
CA GLN A 181 1.91 -3.16 -8.47
C GLN A 181 3.34 -3.65 -8.27
N THR A 182 3.57 -4.50 -7.26
CA THR A 182 4.90 -5.10 -7.05
C THR A 182 5.30 -5.98 -8.23
N LEU A 183 4.37 -6.79 -8.75
CA LEU A 183 4.62 -7.60 -9.95
C LEU A 183 4.94 -6.72 -11.16
N PHE A 184 4.13 -5.68 -11.40
CA PHE A 184 4.33 -4.73 -12.50
C PHE A 184 5.72 -4.09 -12.43
N ALA A 185 6.14 -3.60 -11.26
CA ALA A 185 7.45 -3.01 -11.08
C ALA A 185 8.60 -4.01 -11.32
N CYS A 186 8.43 -5.29 -10.94
CA CYS A 186 9.39 -6.33 -11.29
C CYS A 186 9.45 -6.59 -12.81
N TYR A 187 8.31 -6.53 -13.52
CA TYR A 187 8.28 -6.64 -14.98
C TYR A 187 8.96 -5.46 -15.67
N LEU A 188 8.85 -4.23 -15.12
CA LEU A 188 9.62 -3.09 -15.62
C LEU A 188 11.13 -3.33 -15.53
N VAL A 189 11.62 -3.89 -14.43
CA VAL A 189 13.05 -4.25 -14.30
C VAL A 189 13.47 -5.30 -15.33
N ASP A 190 12.61 -6.26 -15.63
CA ASP A 190 12.89 -7.27 -16.64
C ASP A 190 12.90 -6.70 -18.06
N TYR A 191 12.07 -5.70 -18.33
CA TYR A 191 12.00 -5.03 -19.61
C TYR A 191 13.21 -4.11 -19.83
N TYR A 192 13.50 -3.21 -18.89
CA TYR A 192 14.61 -2.24 -19.04
C TYR A 192 16.00 -2.83 -18.77
N VAL A 193 16.09 -4.04 -18.20
CA VAL A 193 17.33 -4.69 -17.75
C VAL A 193 18.14 -3.83 -16.74
N SER A 194 17.54 -2.75 -16.24
CA SER A 194 18.16 -1.73 -15.43
C SER A 194 17.22 -1.35 -14.30
N PHE A 195 17.66 -1.59 -13.06
CA PHE A 195 16.90 -1.22 -11.87
C PHE A 195 16.61 0.29 -11.78
N PRO A 196 17.60 1.20 -11.94
CA PRO A 196 17.35 2.64 -11.82
C PRO A 196 16.30 3.15 -12.81
N LYS A 197 16.37 2.72 -14.08
CA LYS A 197 15.40 3.13 -15.12
C LYS A 197 13.98 2.66 -14.78
N ALA A 198 13.85 1.40 -14.35
CA ALA A 198 12.55 0.84 -13.98
C ALA A 198 11.97 1.49 -12.73
N ALA A 199 12.78 1.76 -11.70
CA ALA A 199 12.36 2.42 -10.48
C ALA A 199 11.90 3.86 -10.74
N LEU A 200 12.67 4.63 -11.52
CA LEU A 200 12.31 6.00 -11.90
C LEU A 200 11.01 6.03 -12.70
N LEU A 201 10.84 5.14 -13.68
CA LEU A 201 9.60 5.07 -14.44
C LEU A 201 8.41 4.71 -13.55
N TYR A 202 8.55 3.72 -12.68
CA TYR A 202 7.50 3.30 -11.75
C TYR A 202 7.06 4.45 -10.84
N LEU A 203 8.01 5.16 -10.23
CA LEU A 203 7.72 6.33 -9.39
C LEU A 203 7.16 7.50 -10.20
N PHE A 204 7.67 7.73 -11.41
CA PHE A 204 7.13 8.77 -12.29
C PHE A 204 5.66 8.48 -12.65
N LEU A 205 5.30 7.22 -12.94
CA LEU A 205 3.92 6.84 -13.25
C LEU A 205 2.97 7.06 -12.06
N LEU A 206 3.42 6.75 -10.85
CA LEU A 206 2.59 6.87 -9.66
C LEU A 206 2.52 8.30 -9.10
N TRP A 207 3.64 9.01 -9.08
CA TRP A 207 3.74 10.33 -8.44
C TRP A 207 3.85 11.46 -9.44
N GLY A 208 4.75 11.36 -10.41
CA GLY A 208 5.01 12.45 -11.36
C GLY A 208 3.84 12.70 -12.31
N LEU A 209 3.23 11.63 -12.81
CA LEU A 209 2.16 11.67 -13.78
C LEU A 209 0.78 11.90 -13.14
N ALA A 210 0.61 11.54 -11.86
CA ALA A 210 -0.68 11.61 -11.19
C ALA A 210 -1.28 13.03 -11.15
N PRO A 211 -0.56 14.10 -10.76
CA PRO A 211 -1.09 15.47 -10.77
C PRO A 211 -1.60 15.92 -12.14
N ILE A 212 -0.92 15.49 -13.21
CA ILE A 212 -1.30 15.82 -14.58
C ILE A 212 -2.58 15.05 -14.94
N LEU A 213 -2.61 13.74 -14.67
CA LEU A 213 -3.74 12.88 -15.03
C LEU A 213 -5.02 13.19 -14.26
N TYR A 214 -4.93 13.64 -13.00
CA TYR A 214 -6.11 14.03 -12.23
C TYR A 214 -6.92 15.16 -12.90
N SER A 215 -6.29 15.99 -13.72
CA SER A 215 -6.96 17.07 -14.46
C SER A 215 -7.73 16.59 -15.69
N PHE A 216 -7.41 15.42 -16.24
CA PHE A 216 -7.97 14.94 -17.51
C PHE A 216 -8.74 13.62 -17.41
N LEU A 217 -8.43 12.81 -16.39
CA LEU A 217 -9.01 11.48 -16.22
C LEU A 217 -9.85 11.42 -14.95
N PRO A 218 -10.91 10.60 -14.95
CA PRO A 218 -11.57 10.19 -13.73
C PRO A 218 -10.57 9.61 -12.73
N VAL A 219 -10.77 9.92 -11.45
CA VAL A 219 -9.88 9.53 -10.35
C VAL A 219 -9.50 8.05 -10.41
N TYR A 220 -10.43 7.14 -10.66
CA TYR A 220 -10.18 5.69 -10.71
C TYR A 220 -9.31 5.21 -11.89
N LEU A 221 -9.02 6.05 -12.90
CA LEU A 221 -8.09 5.72 -13.99
C LEU A 221 -6.67 6.26 -13.77
N VAL A 222 -6.47 7.07 -12.74
CA VAL A 222 -5.12 7.53 -12.38
C VAL A 222 -4.36 6.37 -11.72
N PRO A 223 -3.13 6.02 -12.15
CA PRO A 223 -2.39 4.86 -11.62
C PRO A 223 -2.27 4.83 -10.09
N MET A 224 -2.09 6.00 -9.48
CA MET A 224 -2.02 6.19 -8.03
C MET A 224 -3.29 5.69 -7.31
N SER A 225 -4.45 5.84 -7.94
CA SER A 225 -5.74 5.49 -7.36
C SER A 225 -5.91 4.01 -7.13
N ASN A 226 -5.12 3.13 -7.76
CA ASN A 226 -5.11 1.72 -7.42
C ASN A 226 -4.67 1.49 -5.95
N LEU A 227 -3.71 2.29 -5.45
CA LEU A 227 -3.37 2.28 -4.02
C LEU A 227 -4.36 3.08 -3.18
N MET A 228 -5.11 4.04 -3.74
CA MET A 228 -5.93 4.97 -2.96
C MET A 228 -7.44 4.73 -3.07
N ILE A 229 -7.91 3.73 -3.83
CA ILE A 229 -9.34 3.61 -4.16
C ILE A 229 -10.25 3.55 -2.94
N THR A 230 -9.79 2.93 -1.86
CA THR A 230 -10.52 2.81 -0.59
C THR A 230 -10.61 4.12 0.21
N ALA A 231 -9.88 5.16 -0.18
CA ALA A 231 -9.93 6.48 0.42
C ALA A 231 -11.00 7.38 -0.25
N TYR A 232 -11.53 6.96 -1.40
CA TYR A 232 -12.62 7.66 -2.08
C TYR A 232 -13.98 7.13 -1.63
N GLY A 233 -15.00 8.01 -1.67
CA GLY A 233 -16.39 7.66 -1.41
C GLY A 233 -17.13 7.19 -2.66
N GLY A 234 -18.27 6.51 -2.47
CA GLY A 234 -19.15 6.09 -3.56
C GLY A 234 -18.55 5.06 -4.51
N VAL A 235 -17.65 4.21 -4.02
CA VAL A 235 -16.90 3.25 -4.84
C VAL A 235 -17.78 2.09 -5.28
N SER A 236 -17.71 1.76 -6.57
CA SER A 236 -18.34 0.59 -7.17
C SER A 236 -17.31 -0.49 -7.54
N LEU A 237 -17.76 -1.74 -7.71
CA LEU A 237 -16.90 -2.84 -8.15
C LEU A 237 -16.18 -2.54 -9.48
N TRP A 238 -16.87 -1.90 -10.43
CA TRP A 238 -16.28 -1.55 -11.72
C TRP A 238 -15.18 -0.50 -11.56
N GLN A 239 -15.34 0.48 -10.67
CA GLN A 239 -14.32 1.49 -10.40
C GLN A 239 -13.05 0.85 -9.83
N VAL A 240 -13.21 -0.08 -8.87
CA VAL A 240 -12.08 -0.86 -8.33
C VAL A 240 -11.35 -1.61 -9.46
N ALA A 241 -12.09 -2.31 -10.33
CA ALA A 241 -11.48 -3.07 -11.42
C ALA A 241 -10.73 -2.17 -12.42
N LEU A 242 -11.29 -0.99 -12.76
CA LEU A 242 -10.66 -0.07 -13.70
C LEU A 242 -9.35 0.55 -13.20
N THR A 243 -9.12 0.60 -11.88
CA THR A 243 -7.82 1.07 -11.35
C THR A 243 -6.63 0.23 -11.80
N TYR A 244 -6.84 -0.99 -12.28
CA TYR A 244 -5.79 -1.86 -12.81
C TYR A 244 -5.50 -1.64 -14.29
N LEU A 245 -6.42 -0.99 -15.01
CA LEU A 245 -6.34 -0.80 -16.47
C LEU A 245 -5.06 -0.08 -16.93
N PRO A 246 -4.59 1.02 -16.29
CA PRO A 246 -3.35 1.70 -16.70
C PRO A 246 -2.13 0.77 -16.67
N PHE A 247 -2.02 -0.06 -15.63
CA PHE A 247 -0.93 -1.02 -15.48
C PHE A 247 -1.00 -2.15 -16.52
N LEU A 248 -2.21 -2.65 -16.81
CA LEU A 248 -2.42 -3.67 -17.83
C LEU A 248 -2.10 -3.16 -19.23
N LEU A 249 -2.52 -1.93 -19.57
CA LEU A 249 -2.23 -1.29 -20.86
C LEU A 249 -0.72 -1.10 -21.03
N MET A 250 -0.05 -0.54 -20.03
CA MET A 250 1.40 -0.37 -20.06
C MET A 250 2.12 -1.71 -20.19
N TYR A 251 1.72 -2.72 -19.42
CA TYR A 251 2.29 -4.06 -19.53
C TYR A 251 2.11 -4.64 -20.94
N GLY A 252 0.93 -4.48 -21.54
CA GLY A 252 0.64 -4.89 -22.92
C GLY A 252 1.57 -4.22 -23.92
N VAL A 253 1.70 -2.89 -23.87
CA VAL A 253 2.60 -2.12 -24.74
C VAL A 253 4.05 -2.58 -24.62
N LEU A 254 4.55 -2.79 -23.39
CA LEU A 254 5.91 -3.27 -23.16
C LEU A 254 6.14 -4.68 -23.71
N LYS A 255 5.14 -5.57 -23.58
CA LYS A 255 5.21 -6.93 -24.11
C LYS A 255 5.26 -6.93 -25.65
N VAL A 256 4.40 -6.14 -26.29
CA VAL A 256 4.38 -5.99 -27.75
C VAL A 256 5.72 -5.46 -28.24
N ARG A 257 6.21 -4.37 -27.64
CA ARG A 257 7.49 -3.76 -28.04
C ARG A 257 8.66 -4.73 -27.91
N LYS A 258 8.72 -5.52 -26.83
CA LYS A 258 9.78 -6.52 -26.62
C LYS A 258 9.75 -7.63 -27.69
N SER A 259 8.59 -8.00 -28.21
CA SER A 259 8.48 -8.99 -29.29
C SER A 259 9.05 -8.51 -30.62
N TYR A 260 9.23 -7.20 -30.80
CA TYR A 260 9.82 -6.59 -32.00
C TYR A 260 11.28 -6.15 -31.80
N GLU A 261 11.83 -6.25 -30.59
CA GLU A 261 13.26 -6.06 -30.35
C GLU A 261 13.99 -7.35 -30.80
N VAL A 262 14.83 -7.23 -31.84
CA VAL A 262 15.72 -8.31 -32.27
C VAL A 262 16.89 -8.34 -31.28
N ASP A 263 16.94 -9.39 -30.44
CA ASP A 263 18.03 -9.66 -29.48
C ASP A 263 19.38 -9.94 -30.19
#